data_AF-A0A7V3CYX7-F1
#
_entry.id   AF-A0A7V3CYX7-F1
#
_cell.length_a   1.000
_cell.length_b   1.000
_cell.length_c   1.000
_cell.angle_alpha   90.00
_cell.angle_beta   90.00
_cell.angle_gamma   90.00
#
_symmetry.space_group_name_H-M   'P 1'
#
loop_
_entity.id
_entity.type
_entity.pdbx_description
1 polymer ?
#
loop_
_entity_poly.entity_id
_entity_poly.type
_entity_poly.pdbx_seq_one_letter_code
_entity_poly.pdbx_strand_id
1 'polypeptide(L)' 'MKIQKFEDLKVWQDARVFVNEIYRLTSNDKFKMDFGFKDQIQRESVSIMNNIAEGFERDNNKEFIK' A
#
# COMPACT_ATOMS: atom_id res chain seq x y z
N MET A 1 -0.99 -8.29 21.69
CA MET A 1 -2.12 -7.44 21.25
C MET A 1 -3.01 -8.30 20.38
N LYS A 2 -4.33 -8.35 20.60
CA LYS A 2 -5.23 -9.08 19.71
C LYS A 2 -5.46 -8.22 18.47
N ILE A 3 -5.12 -8.75 17.29
CA ILE A 3 -5.38 -8.10 16.00
C ILE A 3 -6.87 -8.25 15.71
N GLN A 4 -7.58 -7.14 15.52
CA GLN A 4 -9.03 -7.14 15.26
C GLN A 4 -9.38 -6.58 13.88
N LYS A 5 -8.48 -5.79 13.30
CA LYS A 5 -8.63 -5.15 11.99
C LYS A 5 -7.27 -5.09 11.29
N PHE A 6 -7.27 -4.92 9.96
CA PHE A 6 -6.05 -4.94 9.18
C PHE A 6 -5.08 -3.81 9.56
N GLU A 7 -5.57 -2.69 10.10
CA GLU A 7 -4.74 -1.57 10.54
C GLU A 7 -3.90 -1.89 11.79
N ASP A 8 -4.27 -2.94 12.53
CA ASP A 8 -3.47 -3.45 13.64
C ASP A 8 -2.24 -4.22 13.14
N LEU A 9 -2.21 -4.63 11.86
CA LEU A 9 -1.07 -5.33 11.26
C LEU A 9 0.12 -4.38 11.12
N LYS A 10 1.27 -4.79 11.68
CA LYS A 10 2.52 -4.03 11.53
C LYS A 10 2.91 -3.83 10.07
N VAL A 11 2.75 -4.86 9.24
CA VAL A 11 3.03 -4.79 7.80
C VAL A 11 2.13 -3.78 7.06
N TRP A 12 0.86 -3.64 7.47
CA TRP A 12 -0.04 -2.63 6.90
C TRP A 12 0.40 -1.21 7.31
N GLN A 13 0.79 -1.02 8.57
CA GLN A 13 1.31 0.25 9.07
C GLN A 13 2.60 0.67 8.34
N ASP A 14 3.50 -0.28 8.11
CA ASP A 14 4.75 -0.04 7.38
C ASP A 14 4.47 0.28 5.90
N ALA A 15 3.51 -0.42 5.27
CA ALA A 15 3.04 -0.10 3.93
C ALA A 15 2.45 1.32 3.85
N ARG A 16 1.70 1.77 4.88
CA ARG A 16 1.17 3.14 4.96
C ARG A 16 2.28 4.19 5.02
N VAL A 17 3.35 3.93 5.79
CA VAL A 17 4.53 4.81 5.83
C VAL A 17 5.21 4.85 4.46
N PHE A 18 5.38 3.69 3.82
CA PHE A 18 5.94 3.60 2.47
C PHE A 18 5.13 4.41 1.44
N VAL A 19 3.80 4.28 1.43
CA VAL A 19 2.93 5.05 0.53
C VAL A 19 3.10 6.56 0.76
N ASN A 20 3.15 7.02 2.01
CA ASN A 20 3.39 8.43 2.31
C ASN A 20 4.72 8.93 1.76
N GLU A 21 5.78 8.13 1.86
CA GLU A 21 7.08 8.48 1.26
C GLU A 21 7.02 8.56 -0.26
N ILE A 22 6.26 7.68 -0.92
CA ILE A 22 6.05 7.75 -2.37
C ILE A 22 5.33 9.03 -2.76
N TYR A 23 4.25 9.41 -2.06
CA TYR A 23 3.57 10.68 -2.29
C TYR A 23 4.51 11.88 -2.09
N ARG A 24 5.35 11.84 -1.04
CA ARG A 24 6.36 12.86 -0.79
C ARG A 24 7.36 12.96 -1.94
N LEU A 25 7.95 11.84 -2.37
CA LEU A 25 8.93 11.81 -3.47
C LEU A 25 8.34 12.29 -4.80
N THR A 26 7.11 11.84 -5.12
CA THR A 26 6.43 12.17 -6.37
C THR A 26 5.86 13.59 -6.42
N SER A 27 5.82 14.30 -5.28
CA SER A 27 5.46 15.72 -5.21
C SER A 27 6.60 16.67 -5.58
N ASN A 28 7.83 16.18 -5.74
CA ASN A 28 8.98 16.98 -6.15
C ASN A 28 8.77 17.62 -7.54
N ASP A 29 9.27 18.83 -7.76
CA ASP A 29 9.07 19.60 -8.99
C ASP A 29 9.41 18.88 -10.29
N LYS A 30 10.42 18.00 -10.29
CA LYS A 30 10.79 17.22 -11.48
C LYS A 30 9.85 16.04 -11.71
N PHE A 31 9.41 15.39 -10.64
CA PHE A 31 8.58 14.18 -10.72
C PHE A 31 7.10 14.55 -10.92
N LYS A 32 6.63 15.64 -10.31
CA LYS A 32 5.21 16.03 -10.34
C LYS A 32 4.67 16.28 -11.76
N MET A 33 5.56 16.63 -12.70
CA MET A 33 5.29 16.89 -14.11
C MET A 33 5.27 15.63 -14.98
N ASP A 34 5.82 14.51 -14.50
CA ASP A 34 5.69 13.21 -15.16
C ASP A 34 4.38 12.56 -14.74
N PHE A 35 3.27 13.04 -15.31
CA PHE A 35 1.92 12.66 -14.90
C PHE A 35 1.67 11.15 -15.00
N GLY A 36 2.16 10.51 -16.06
CA GLY A 36 1.95 9.08 -16.30
C GLY A 36 2.73 8.22 -15.31
N PHE A 37 4.02 8.50 -15.14
CA PHE A 37 4.85 7.72 -14.23
C PHE A 37 4.48 7.96 -12.75
N LYS A 38 4.19 9.21 -12.39
CA LYS A 38 3.69 9.56 -11.05
C LYS A 38 2.44 8.79 -10.70
N ASP A 39 1.44 8.81 -11.58
CA ASP A 39 0.15 8.16 -11.33
C ASP A 39 0.31 6.65 -11.18
N GLN A 40 1.08 6.01 -12.06
CA GLN A 40 1.40 4.58 -11.94
C GLN A 40 2.05 4.26 -10.59
N ILE A 41 3.14 4.95 -10.23
CA ILE A 41 3.87 4.69 -8.99
C ILE A 41 2.99 4.90 -7.74
N GLN A 42 2.18 5.96 -7.71
CA GLN A 42 1.27 6.22 -6.59
C GLN A 42 0.21 5.13 -6.45
N ARG A 43 -0.45 4.73 -7.55
CA ARG A 43 -1.48 3.69 -7.54
C ARG A 43 -0.93 2.32 -7.16
N GLU A 44 0.21 1.92 -7.73
CA GLU A 44 0.86 0.66 -7.38
C GLU A 44 1.26 0.63 -5.89
N SER A 45 1.72 1.76 -5.35
CA SER A 45 2.05 1.85 -3.92
C SER A 45 0.82 1.68 -3.03
N VAL A 46 -0.30 2.33 -3.38
CA VAL A 46 -1.58 2.18 -2.67
C VAL A 46 -2.11 0.74 -2.77
N SER A 47 -1.90 0.09 -3.91
CA SER A 47 -2.29 -1.31 -4.14
C SER A 47 -1.70 -2.26 -3.08
N ILE A 48 -0.49 -2.00 -2.57
CA ILE A 48 0.13 -2.80 -1.51
C ILE A 48 -0.73 -2.80 -0.24
N MET A 49 -1.18 -1.63 0.22
CA MET A 49 -2.05 -1.53 1.40
C MET A 49 -3.38 -2.24 1.17
N ASN A 50 -3.96 -2.09 -0.02
CA ASN A 50 -5.23 -2.72 -0.39
C ASN A 50 -5.11 -4.25 -0.40
N ASN A 51 -4.04 -4.80 -0.97
CA ASN A 51 -3.80 -6.25 -0.98
C ASN A 51 -3.62 -6.81 0.44
N ILE A 52 -2.97 -6.06 1.35
CA ILE A 52 -2.84 -6.47 2.75
C ILE A 52 -4.21 -6.47 3.44
N ALA A 53 -5.00 -5.40 3.25
CA ALA A 53 -6.34 -5.29 3.84
C ALA A 53 -7.27 -6.39 3.31
N GLU A 54 -7.29 -6.60 2.00
CA GLU A 54 -8.07 -7.65 1.34
C GLU A 54 -7.62 -9.04 1.82
N GLY A 55 -6.31 -9.30 1.91
CA GLY A 55 -5.78 -10.56 2.43
C GLY A 55 -6.15 -10.82 3.90
N PHE A 56 -6.27 -9.76 4.70
CA PHE A 56 -6.73 -9.86 6.09
C PHE A 56 -8.23 -10.16 6.19
N GLU A 57 -9.06 -9.56 5.33
CA GLU A 57 -10.51 -9.81 5.29
C GLU A 57 -10.85 -11.19 4.71
N ARG A 58 -10.01 -11.72 3.83
CA ARG A 58 -10.15 -13.05 3.19
C ARG A 58 -9.73 -14.20 4.13
N ASP A 59 -10.23 -14.22 5.36
CA ASP A 59 -9.86 -15.11 6.50
C ASP A 59 -10.10 -16.64 6.28
N ASN A 60 -9.71 -17.22 5.13
CA ASN A 60 -9.86 -18.62 4.76
C ASN A 60 -8.86 -19.13 3.69
N ASN A 61 -7.56 -18.99 3.97
CA ASN A 61 -6.47 -19.95 3.64
C ASN A 61 -6.57 -20.83 2.35
N LYS A 62 -6.92 -20.27 1.18
CA LYS A 62 -6.89 -21.03 -0.09
C LYS A 62 -6.18 -20.37 -1.27
N GLU A 63 -5.78 -19.11 -1.17
CA GLU A 63 -5.12 -18.41 -2.28
C GLU A 63 -3.82 -17.68 -1.89
N PHE A 64 -3.28 -17.92 -0.70
CA PHE A 64 -1.92 -17.49 -0.39
C PHE A 64 -0.95 -18.41 -1.15
N ILE A 65 -0.44 -17.90 -2.28
CA ILE A 65 0.51 -18.52 -3.23
C ILE A 65 -0.17 -19.39 -4.30
N LYS A 66 -0.16 -18.88 -5.52
CA LYS A 66 -0.07 -19.70 -6.73
C LYS A 66 1.00 -19.12 -7.65
#